data_AF-A0A415D2Q5-F1
#
_entry.id   AF-A0A415D2Q5-F1
#
_cell.length_a   1.000
_cell.length_b   1.000
_cell.length_c   1.000
_cell.angle_alpha   90.00
_cell.angle_beta   90.00
_cell.angle_gamma   90.00
#
_symmetry.space_group_name_H-M   'P 1'
#
loop_
_entity.id
_entity.type
_entity.pdbx_description
1 polymer ?
#
loop_
_entity_poly.entity_id
_entity_poly.type
_entity_poly.pdbx_seq_one_letter_code
_entity_poly.pdbx_strand_id
1 'polypeptide(L)'
;MRLDVTDNPVISGMSRIFDMMCLNVLWLVCSLPIFTIGASTTAMYTVMLKVVKNEEGYIVKGFFKAFKENFKKSTIIWLILLVIGGFLGADLYLTSSAKGSVGMALRAIFAALELLVLAVGIYAFALTARYENSIKGTIRNALTLTLARFPSSILMVAIMIALIGISIWNLQLITFALPFWALFGVSIIFWINSKLLRRIFAGIEDHTEEEVEE
;
A
#
# COMPACT_ATOMS: atom_id res chain seq x y z
N MET A 1 2.00 41.75 -8.73
CA MET A 1 2.80 40.75 -9.45
C MET A 1 3.21 39.68 -8.44
N ARG A 2 2.33 38.69 -8.19
CA ARG A 2 2.71 37.50 -7.43
C ARG A 2 3.59 36.70 -8.39
N LEU A 3 4.87 36.59 -8.09
CA LEU A 3 5.75 35.67 -8.80
C LEU A 3 5.20 34.28 -8.49
N ASP A 4 4.52 33.66 -9.45
CA ASP A 4 4.15 32.25 -9.38
C ASP A 4 5.46 31.45 -9.52
N VAL A 5 6.11 31.24 -8.38
CA VAL A 5 7.29 30.37 -8.25
C VAL A 5 6.89 28.89 -8.49
N THR A 6 5.59 28.61 -8.60
CA THR A 6 4.93 27.32 -8.82
C THR A 6 4.90 26.84 -10.28
N ASP A 7 5.17 27.70 -11.27
CA ASP A 7 5.19 27.29 -12.69
C ASP A 7 6.52 26.65 -13.13
N ASN A 8 7.52 26.57 -12.24
CA ASN A 8 8.77 25.89 -12.56
C ASN A 8 8.66 24.37 -12.30
N PRO A 9 8.82 23.50 -13.33
CA PRO A 9 8.72 22.05 -13.17
C PRO A 9 9.73 21.47 -12.17
N VAL A 10 10.85 22.17 -11.92
CA VAL A 10 11.84 21.78 -10.91
C VAL A 10 11.29 21.99 -9.49
N ILE A 11 10.55 23.08 -9.27
CA ILE A 11 10.03 23.46 -7.95
C ILE A 11 8.85 22.56 -7.57
N SER A 12 7.97 22.26 -8.51
CA SER A 12 6.89 21.28 -8.30
C SER A 12 7.42 19.87 -8.06
N GLY A 13 8.48 19.47 -8.77
CA GLY A 13 9.19 18.22 -8.52
C GLY A 13 9.78 18.14 -7.11
N MET A 14 10.47 19.20 -6.68
CA MET A 14 11.05 19.29 -5.34
C MET A 14 10.00 19.28 -4.22
N SER A 15 8.88 19.98 -4.42
CA SER A 15 7.74 19.95 -3.50
C SER A 15 7.21 18.52 -3.32
N ARG A 16 7.05 17.77 -4.42
CA ARG A 16 6.58 16.38 -4.35
C ARG A 16 7.55 15.46 -3.61
N ILE A 17 8.86 15.65 -3.79
CA ILE A 17 9.88 14.89 -3.06
C ILE A 17 9.73 15.15 -1.56
N PHE A 18 9.56 16.41 -1.17
CA PHE A 18 9.35 16.79 0.23
C PHE A 18 8.05 16.19 0.80
N ASP A 19 6.94 16.25 0.06
CA ASP A 19 5.67 15.64 0.45
C ASP A 19 5.80 14.14 0.70
N MET A 20 6.52 13.45 -0.19
CA MET A 20 6.82 12.02 -0.04
C MET A 20 7.68 11.74 1.21
N MET A 21 8.66 12.59 1.52
CA MET A 21 9.45 12.46 2.75
C MET A 21 8.58 12.63 4.00
N CYS A 22 7.76 13.68 4.05
CA CYS A 22 6.86 13.92 5.16
C CYS A 22 5.89 12.75 5.35
N LEU A 23 5.30 12.25 4.27
CA LEU A 23 4.42 11.08 4.32
C LEU A 23 5.14 9.83 4.83
N ASN A 24 6.40 9.61 4.43
CA ASN A 24 7.19 8.46 4.89
C ASN A 24 7.38 8.51 6.41
N VAL A 25 7.82 9.66 6.93
CA VAL A 25 8.06 9.86 8.36
C VAL A 25 6.77 9.72 9.16
N LEU A 26 5.66 10.32 8.68
CA LEU A 26 4.36 10.19 9.33
C LEU A 26 3.89 8.73 9.37
N TRP A 27 4.05 7.99 8.27
CA TRP A 27 3.72 6.58 8.23
C TRP A 27 4.58 5.78 9.21
N LEU A 28 5.89 5.99 9.25
CA LEU A 28 6.79 5.29 10.18
C LEU A 28 6.42 5.55 11.64
N VAL A 29 6.27 6.81 12.04
CA VAL A 29 5.94 7.18 13.43
C VAL A 29 4.58 6.63 13.84
N CYS A 30 3.57 6.76 12.96
CA CYS A 30 2.23 6.27 13.25
C CYS A 30 2.09 4.75 13.09
N SER A 31 3.13 4.06 12.60
CA SER A 31 3.19 2.59 12.48
C SER A 31 4.02 1.93 13.58
N LEU A 32 4.62 2.71 14.50
CA LEU A 32 5.40 2.16 15.62
C LEU A 32 4.56 1.19 16.47
N PRO A 33 3.30 1.51 16.84
CA PRO A 33 2.39 0.49 17.34
C PRO A 33 1.93 -0.41 16.19
N ILE A 34 2.18 -1.72 16.30
CA ILE A 34 1.87 -2.67 15.21
C ILE A 34 0.38 -2.63 14.81
N PHE A 35 -0.54 -2.38 15.74
CA PHE A 35 -1.97 -2.32 15.44
C PHE A 35 -2.42 -1.06 14.66
N THR A 36 -1.57 -0.04 14.56
CA THR A 36 -1.88 1.20 13.82
C THR A 36 -1.34 1.21 12.39
N ILE A 37 -0.58 0.17 11.98
CA ILE A 37 -0.07 0.00 10.60
C ILE A 37 -1.21 0.07 9.57
N GLY A 38 -2.37 -0.50 9.86
CA GLY A 38 -3.53 -0.41 8.97
C GLY A 38 -4.03 1.03 8.78
N ALA A 39 -4.18 1.77 9.88
CA ALA A 39 -4.66 3.15 9.87
C ALA A 39 -3.65 4.10 9.21
N SER A 40 -2.35 3.94 9.49
CA SER A 40 -1.28 4.71 8.84
C SER A 40 -1.20 4.41 7.34
N THR A 41 -1.33 3.15 6.94
CA THR A 41 -1.36 2.72 5.53
C THR A 41 -2.55 3.30 4.78
N THR A 42 -3.73 3.35 5.41
CA THR A 42 -4.92 3.96 4.81
C THR A 42 -4.76 5.47 4.67
N ALA A 43 -4.25 6.14 5.70
CA ALA A 43 -3.95 7.57 5.66
C ALA A 43 -2.91 7.91 4.57
N MET A 44 -1.88 7.06 4.45
CA MET A 44 -0.86 7.14 3.42
C MET A 44 -1.47 7.05 2.02
N TYR A 45 -2.30 6.04 1.74
CA TYR A 45 -3.01 5.96 0.45
C TYR A 45 -3.93 7.16 0.21
N THR A 46 -4.64 7.63 1.24
CA THR A 46 -5.57 8.78 1.12
C THR A 46 -4.86 10.03 0.62
N VAL A 47 -3.67 10.32 1.14
CA VAL A 47 -2.90 11.50 0.72
C VAL A 47 -2.09 11.20 -0.55
N MET A 48 -1.49 10.01 -0.68
CA MET A 48 -0.66 9.66 -1.84
C MET A 48 -1.46 9.64 -3.14
N LEU A 49 -2.72 9.19 -3.13
CA LEU A 49 -3.60 9.24 -4.31
C LEU A 49 -3.79 10.69 -4.80
N LYS A 50 -3.81 11.67 -3.90
CA LYS A 50 -3.90 13.12 -4.21
C LYS A 50 -2.57 13.68 -4.70
N VAL A 51 -1.47 13.32 -4.03
CA VAL A 51 -0.10 13.71 -4.43
C VAL A 51 0.21 13.25 -5.87
N VAL A 52 -0.19 12.03 -6.24
CA VAL A 52 -0.01 11.51 -7.60
C VAL A 52 -0.89 12.25 -8.63
N LYS A 53 -1.96 12.91 -8.20
CA LYS A 53 -2.83 13.75 -9.05
C LYS A 53 -2.35 15.19 -9.16
N ASN A 54 -1.27 15.57 -8.48
CA ASN A 54 -0.83 16.96 -8.32
C ASN A 54 -1.89 17.84 -7.66
N GLU A 55 -2.73 17.24 -6.81
CA GLU A 55 -3.62 18.02 -5.96
C GLU A 55 -2.79 18.55 -4.78
N GLU A 56 -2.56 19.86 -4.79
CA GLU A 56 -1.88 20.53 -3.68
C GLU A 56 -2.76 20.51 -2.42
N GLY A 57 -2.17 20.13 -1.29
CA GLY A 57 -2.89 20.10 -0.03
C GLY A 57 -1.95 19.96 1.16
N TYR A 58 -2.47 20.31 2.34
CA TYR A 58 -1.75 20.17 3.60
C TYR A 58 -1.50 18.68 3.92
N ILE A 59 -0.36 18.14 3.52
CA ILE A 59 0.03 16.72 3.66
C ILE A 59 -0.16 16.20 5.08
N VAL A 60 0.44 16.89 6.07
CA VAL A 60 0.40 16.49 7.47
C VAL A 60 -1.03 16.49 8.01
N LYS A 61 -1.78 17.57 7.75
CA LYS A 61 -3.18 17.71 8.19
C LYS A 61 -4.08 16.66 7.52
N GLY A 62 -3.87 16.41 6.23
CA GLY A 62 -4.59 15.40 5.46
C GLY A 62 -4.34 13.99 5.99
N PHE A 63 -3.08 13.67 6.30
CA PHE A 63 -2.69 12.38 6.86
C PHE A 63 -3.36 12.15 8.22
N PHE A 64 -3.22 13.08 9.17
CA PHE A 64 -3.81 12.90 10.50
C PHE A 64 -5.34 12.92 10.50
N LYS A 65 -5.96 13.67 9.58
CA LYS A 65 -7.41 13.62 9.36
C LYS A 65 -7.84 12.22 8.91
N ALA A 66 -7.23 11.71 7.83
CA ALA A 66 -7.53 10.38 7.28
C ALA A 66 -7.23 9.25 8.27
N PHE A 67 -6.14 9.38 9.04
CA PHE A 67 -5.77 8.43 10.09
C PHE A 67 -6.86 8.32 11.16
N LYS A 68 -7.38 9.45 11.65
CA LYS A 68 -8.42 9.47 12.69
C LYS A 68 -9.76 8.97 12.15
N GLU A 69 -10.16 9.39 10.96
CA GLU A 69 -11.42 8.99 10.33
C GLU A 69 -11.48 7.48 10.07
N ASN A 70 -10.37 6.90 9.58
CA ASN A 70 -10.32 5.48 9.21
C ASN A 70 -9.78 4.56 10.31
N PHE A 71 -9.35 5.10 11.46
CA PHE A 71 -8.62 4.35 12.48
C PHE A 71 -9.26 3.00 12.82
N LYS A 72 -10.54 3.02 13.20
CA LYS A 72 -11.27 1.81 13.62
C LYS A 72 -11.41 0.80 12.49
N LYS A 73 -11.86 1.23 11.31
CA LYS A 73 -12.12 0.35 10.16
C LYS A 73 -10.83 -0.27 9.65
N SER A 74 -9.80 0.55 9.46
CA SER A 74 -8.50 0.12 8.95
C SER A 74 -7.74 -0.77 9.93
N THR A 75 -7.80 -0.49 11.23
CA THR A 75 -7.20 -1.37 12.25
C THR A 75 -7.90 -2.72 12.30
N ILE A 76 -9.24 -2.79 12.20
CA ILE A 76 -9.94 -4.08 12.15
C ILE A 76 -9.54 -4.89 10.92
N ILE A 77 -9.51 -4.26 9.73
CA ILE A 77 -9.06 -4.92 8.50
C ILE A 77 -7.62 -5.42 8.65
N TRP A 78 -6.73 -4.59 9.20
CA TRP A 78 -5.35 -4.97 9.46
C TRP A 78 -5.22 -6.16 10.39
N LEU A 79 -5.95 -6.18 11.51
CA LEU A 79 -5.88 -7.30 12.45
C LEU A 79 -6.38 -8.61 11.82
N ILE A 80 -7.42 -8.55 10.98
CA ILE A 80 -7.89 -9.72 10.22
C ILE A 80 -6.79 -10.23 9.29
N LEU A 81 -6.18 -9.33 8.50
CA LEU A 81 -5.10 -9.69 7.57
C LEU A 81 -3.86 -10.21 8.32
N LEU A 82 -3.52 -9.61 9.46
CA LEU A 82 -2.39 -10.02 10.29
C LEU A 82 -2.60 -11.41 10.86
N VAL A 83 -3.81 -11.74 11.33
CA VAL A 83 -4.13 -13.10 11.82
C VAL A 83 -3.99 -14.11 10.68
N ILE A 84 -4.58 -13.84 9.52
CA ILE A 84 -4.53 -14.76 8.36
C ILE A 84 -3.08 -14.94 7.87
N GLY A 85 -2.34 -13.85 7.67
CA GLY A 85 -0.93 -13.90 7.24
C GLY A 85 -0.03 -14.52 8.32
N GLY A 86 -0.32 -14.32 9.60
CA GLY A 86 0.39 -14.97 10.70
C GLY A 86 0.24 -16.49 10.68
N PHE A 87 -0.97 -17.00 10.44
CA PHE A 87 -1.21 -18.44 10.27
C PHE A 87 -0.47 -18.99 9.05
N LEU A 88 -0.61 -18.36 7.89
CA LEU A 88 0.06 -18.80 6.65
C LEU A 88 1.60 -18.72 6.75
N GLY A 89 2.12 -17.68 7.40
CA GLY A 89 3.55 -17.52 7.69
C GLY A 89 4.07 -18.61 8.62
N ALA A 90 3.30 -19.01 9.63
CA ALA A 90 3.63 -20.13 10.49
C ALA A 90 3.64 -21.46 9.72
N ASP A 91 2.63 -21.70 8.86
CA ASP A 91 2.58 -22.88 8.00
C ASP A 91 3.77 -22.94 7.02
N LEU A 92 4.17 -21.80 6.44
CA LEU A 92 5.38 -21.67 5.63
C LEU A 92 6.64 -22.03 6.41
N TYR A 93 6.77 -21.50 7.63
CA TYR A 93 7.92 -21.78 8.49
C TYR A 93 8.00 -23.27 8.85
N LEU A 94 6.87 -23.90 9.23
CA LEU A 94 6.83 -25.32 9.58
C LEU A 94 7.13 -26.22 8.38
N THR A 95 6.56 -25.91 7.22
CA THR A 95 6.81 -26.69 6.00
C THR A 95 8.22 -26.50 5.46
N SER A 96 8.95 -25.43 5.84
CA SER A 96 10.35 -25.18 5.42
C SER A 96 11.34 -26.27 5.83
N SER A 97 11.01 -27.09 6.83
CA SER A 97 11.84 -28.21 7.28
C SER A 97 11.47 -29.56 6.61
N ALA A 98 10.30 -29.65 5.99
CA ALA A 98 9.81 -30.88 5.37
C ALA A 98 10.53 -31.19 4.04
N LYS A 99 11.22 -32.34 3.95
CA LYS A 99 11.95 -32.77 2.74
C LYS A 99 11.02 -33.49 1.75
N GLY A 100 11.38 -33.46 0.47
CA GLY A 100 10.66 -34.18 -0.60
C GLY A 100 9.66 -33.30 -1.37
N SER A 101 9.05 -33.91 -2.41
CA SER A 101 8.14 -33.22 -3.35
C SER A 101 6.88 -32.67 -2.69
N VAL A 102 6.32 -33.39 -1.71
CA VAL A 102 5.13 -32.95 -0.96
C VAL A 102 5.42 -31.69 -0.16
N GLY A 103 6.57 -31.62 0.52
CA GLY A 103 6.99 -30.43 1.26
C GLY A 103 7.17 -29.22 0.36
N MET A 104 7.75 -29.41 -0.84
CA MET A 104 7.90 -28.35 -1.84
C MET A 104 6.55 -27.83 -2.35
N ALA A 105 5.61 -28.73 -2.64
CA ALA A 105 4.27 -28.36 -3.11
C ALA A 105 3.50 -27.54 -2.06
N LEU A 106 3.52 -27.97 -0.79
CA LEU A 106 2.85 -27.24 0.30
C LEU A 106 3.44 -25.84 0.50
N ARG A 107 4.77 -25.70 0.47
CA ARG A 107 5.43 -24.38 0.54
C ARG A 107 5.00 -23.47 -0.59
N ALA A 108 4.93 -23.98 -1.82
CA ALA A 108 4.50 -23.20 -2.97
C ALA A 108 3.05 -22.72 -2.82
N ILE A 109 2.16 -23.58 -2.32
CA ILE A 109 0.75 -23.23 -2.05
C ILE A 109 0.66 -22.15 -0.98
N PHE A 110 1.30 -22.32 0.18
CA PHE A 110 1.23 -21.32 1.24
C PHE A 110 1.89 -20.01 0.86
N ALA A 111 2.99 -20.05 0.08
CA ALA A 111 3.62 -18.84 -0.44
C ALA A 111 2.69 -18.10 -1.41
N ALA A 112 1.99 -18.81 -2.29
CA ALA A 112 1.00 -18.20 -3.18
C ALA A 112 -0.16 -17.57 -2.40
N LEU A 113 -0.63 -18.23 -1.33
CA LEU A 113 -1.67 -17.68 -0.45
C LEU A 113 -1.19 -16.44 0.31
N GLU A 114 0.05 -16.42 0.78
CA GLU A 114 0.65 -15.26 1.44
C GLU A 114 0.73 -14.06 0.49
N LEU A 115 1.18 -14.29 -0.76
CA LEU A 115 1.19 -13.25 -1.80
C LEU A 115 -0.22 -12.73 -2.10
N LEU A 116 -1.22 -13.61 -2.09
CA LEU A 116 -2.62 -13.21 -2.25
C LEU A 116 -3.09 -12.31 -1.10
N VAL A 117 -2.75 -12.64 0.15
CA VAL A 117 -3.08 -11.82 1.33
C VAL A 117 -2.44 -10.43 1.23
N LEU A 118 -1.18 -10.35 0.80
CA LEU A 118 -0.49 -9.08 0.57
C LEU A 118 -1.19 -8.24 -0.51
N ALA A 119 -1.55 -8.86 -1.63
CA ALA A 119 -2.27 -8.17 -2.71
C ALA A 119 -3.64 -7.66 -2.24
N VAL A 120 -4.40 -8.49 -1.53
CA VAL A 120 -5.68 -8.12 -0.93
C VAL A 120 -5.50 -6.96 0.05
N GLY A 121 -4.44 -6.96 0.85
CA GLY A 121 -4.12 -5.86 1.76
C GLY A 121 -3.94 -4.52 1.04
N ILE A 122 -3.17 -4.50 -0.06
CA ILE A 122 -2.97 -3.30 -0.89
C ILE A 122 -4.31 -2.72 -1.33
N TYR A 123 -5.18 -3.55 -1.92
CA TYR A 123 -6.50 -3.10 -2.36
C TYR A 123 -7.43 -2.74 -1.20
N ALA A 124 -7.43 -3.49 -0.11
CA ALA A 124 -8.31 -3.24 1.03
C ALA A 124 -8.04 -1.87 1.67
N PHE A 125 -6.77 -1.50 1.86
CA PHE A 125 -6.42 -0.19 2.40
C PHE A 125 -6.64 0.94 1.38
N ALA A 126 -6.33 0.72 0.10
CA ALA A 126 -6.62 1.70 -0.94
C ALA A 126 -8.13 1.95 -1.13
N LEU A 127 -8.95 0.89 -1.06
CA LEU A 127 -10.40 1.00 -1.09
C LEU A 127 -10.94 1.70 0.14
N THR A 128 -10.39 1.44 1.32
CA THR A 128 -10.79 2.15 2.55
C THR A 128 -10.43 3.63 2.47
N ALA A 129 -9.33 3.98 1.81
CA ALA A 129 -8.91 5.38 1.61
C ALA A 129 -9.78 6.16 0.61
N ARG A 130 -10.46 5.46 -0.32
CA ARG A 130 -11.22 6.09 -1.42
C ARG A 130 -12.74 5.96 -1.27
N TYR A 131 -13.23 4.88 -0.65
CA TYR A 131 -14.65 4.50 -0.66
C TYR A 131 -15.21 4.20 0.74
N GLU A 132 -16.43 4.67 0.98
CA GLU A 132 -17.21 4.39 2.18
C GLU A 132 -17.91 3.03 2.09
N ASN A 133 -17.13 1.97 2.34
CA ASN A 133 -17.61 0.59 2.38
C ASN A 133 -17.75 0.04 3.82
N SER A 134 -18.57 -1.00 4.01
CA SER A 134 -18.47 -1.81 5.23
C SER A 134 -17.17 -2.63 5.24
N ILE A 135 -16.71 -3.10 6.41
CA ILE A 135 -15.48 -3.93 6.52
C ILE A 135 -15.56 -5.17 5.62
N LYS A 136 -16.69 -5.88 5.67
CA LYS A 136 -16.94 -7.06 4.82
C LYS A 136 -16.98 -6.69 3.33
N GLY A 137 -17.62 -5.56 2.99
CA GLY A 137 -17.64 -5.03 1.63
C GLY A 137 -16.24 -4.72 1.11
N THR A 138 -15.41 -4.05 1.91
CA THR A 138 -14.02 -3.74 1.56
C THR A 138 -13.22 -5.00 1.28
N ILE A 139 -13.27 -6.02 2.16
CA ILE A 139 -12.51 -7.26 1.97
C ILE A 139 -13.00 -8.00 0.72
N ARG A 140 -14.32 -8.10 0.51
CA ARG A 140 -14.88 -8.75 -0.68
C ARG A 140 -14.45 -8.02 -1.96
N ASN A 141 -14.55 -6.70 -1.99
CA ASN A 141 -14.16 -5.89 -3.15
C ASN A 141 -12.66 -5.97 -3.39
N ALA A 142 -11.84 -6.00 -2.34
CA ALA A 142 -10.39 -6.17 -2.45
C ALA A 142 -10.02 -7.53 -3.05
N LEU A 143 -10.67 -8.61 -2.61
CA LEU A 143 -10.52 -9.94 -3.20
C LEU A 143 -10.93 -9.95 -4.67
N THR A 144 -12.09 -9.40 -5.00
CA THR A 144 -12.57 -9.30 -6.39
C THR A 144 -11.58 -8.53 -7.26
N LEU A 145 -11.09 -7.38 -6.81
CA LEU A 145 -10.12 -6.57 -7.57
C LEU A 145 -8.78 -7.27 -7.73
N THR A 146 -8.32 -7.98 -6.69
CA THR A 146 -7.07 -8.74 -6.75
C THR A 146 -7.11 -9.81 -7.84
N LEU A 147 -8.25 -10.49 -7.97
CA LEU A 147 -8.45 -11.53 -9.00
C LEU A 147 -8.75 -10.92 -10.38
N ALA A 148 -9.59 -9.88 -10.45
CA ALA A 148 -9.97 -9.23 -11.71
C ALA A 148 -8.80 -8.46 -12.34
N ARG A 149 -7.92 -7.88 -11.53
CA ARG A 149 -6.72 -7.13 -11.96
C ARG A 149 -5.45 -7.89 -11.55
N PHE A 150 -5.42 -9.19 -11.79
CA PHE A 150 -4.33 -10.09 -11.38
C PHE A 150 -2.93 -9.64 -11.84
N PRO A 151 -2.71 -9.19 -13.09
CA PRO A 151 -1.38 -8.71 -13.51
C PRO A 151 -0.91 -7.47 -12.73
N SER A 152 -1.82 -6.52 -12.48
CA SER A 152 -1.52 -5.33 -11.69
C SER A 152 -1.27 -5.67 -10.22
N SER A 153 -2.00 -6.64 -9.69
CA SER A 153 -1.85 -7.14 -8.32
C SER A 153 -0.46 -7.75 -8.10
N ILE A 154 -0.04 -8.64 -9.00
CA ILE A 154 1.30 -9.21 -8.99
C ILE A 154 2.35 -8.12 -9.09
N LEU A 155 2.18 -7.16 -10.00
CA LEU A 155 3.15 -6.09 -10.19
C LEU A 155 3.33 -5.25 -8.92
N MET A 156 2.25 -4.85 -8.24
CA MET A 156 2.33 -4.08 -7.00
C MET A 156 3.04 -4.84 -5.88
N VAL A 157 2.73 -6.13 -5.71
CA VAL A 157 3.39 -6.98 -4.71
C VAL A 157 4.86 -7.25 -5.08
N ALA A 158 5.15 -7.49 -6.36
CA ALA A 158 6.50 -7.74 -6.85
C ALA A 158 7.39 -6.50 -6.66
N ILE A 159 6.89 -5.29 -6.90
CA ILE A 159 7.63 -4.05 -6.64
C ILE A 159 7.97 -3.92 -5.15
N MET A 160 7.01 -4.20 -4.28
CA MET A 160 7.20 -4.17 -2.82
C MET A 160 8.28 -5.17 -2.40
N ILE A 161 8.16 -6.44 -2.82
CA ILE A 161 9.12 -7.51 -2.48
C ILE A 161 10.49 -7.21 -3.09
N ALA A 162 10.57 -6.73 -4.33
CA ALA A 162 11.83 -6.43 -4.99
C ALA A 162 12.57 -5.29 -4.28
N LEU A 163 11.88 -4.20 -3.91
CA LEU A 163 12.51 -3.08 -3.20
C LEU A 163 13.02 -3.49 -1.82
N ILE A 164 12.24 -4.29 -1.07
CA ILE A 164 12.67 -4.84 0.22
C ILE A 164 13.84 -5.81 0.03
N GLY A 165 13.72 -6.73 -0.93
CA GLY A 165 14.70 -7.78 -1.22
C GLY A 165 16.06 -7.24 -1.65
N ILE A 166 16.07 -6.24 -2.56
CA ILE A 166 17.31 -5.55 -2.97
C ILE A 166 17.96 -4.86 -1.78
N SER A 167 17.17 -4.26 -0.89
CA SER A 167 17.69 -3.53 0.29
C SER A 167 18.42 -4.44 1.28
N ILE A 168 18.06 -5.73 1.34
CA ILE A 168 18.66 -6.71 2.26
C ILE A 168 19.62 -7.68 1.57
N TRP A 169 19.84 -7.54 0.26
CA TRP A 169 20.62 -8.48 -0.55
C TRP A 169 22.10 -8.56 -0.14
N ASN A 170 22.69 -7.43 0.26
CA ASN A 170 24.09 -7.35 0.66
C ASN A 170 24.25 -6.44 1.88
N LEU A 171 25.14 -6.82 2.80
CA LEU A 171 25.49 -6.03 3.99
C LEU A 171 25.87 -4.58 3.66
N GLN A 172 26.55 -4.34 2.55
CA GLN A 172 26.87 -2.97 2.11
C GLN A 172 25.61 -2.16 1.74
N LEU A 173 24.62 -2.80 1.13
CA LEU A 173 23.35 -2.15 0.77
C LEU A 173 22.52 -1.85 2.02
N ILE A 174 22.58 -2.68 3.07
CA ILE A 174 21.86 -2.45 4.33
C ILE A 174 22.23 -1.09 4.95
N THR A 175 23.52 -0.72 4.93
CA THR A 175 23.99 0.57 5.47
C THR A 175 23.36 1.77 4.76
N PHE A 176 23.18 1.68 3.44
CA PHE A 176 22.51 2.73 2.65
C PHE A 176 20.99 2.59 2.67
N ALA A 177 20.47 1.39 2.89
CA ALA A 177 19.04 1.11 2.94
C ALA A 177 18.39 1.78 4.15
N LEU A 178 19.02 1.78 5.32
CA LEU A 178 18.44 2.39 6.53
C LEU A 178 18.03 3.86 6.35
N PRO A 179 18.92 4.79 5.94
CA PRO A 179 18.51 6.18 5.72
C PRO A 179 17.54 6.32 4.55
N PHE A 180 17.66 5.47 3.52
CA PHE A 180 16.71 5.46 2.40
C PHE A 180 15.30 5.06 2.85
N TRP A 181 15.15 4.01 3.66
CA TRP A 181 13.86 3.57 4.20
C TRP A 181 13.28 4.55 5.22
N ALA A 182 14.14 5.21 6.00
CA ALA A 182 13.73 6.25 6.94
C ALA A 182 13.11 7.48 6.24
N LEU A 183 13.55 7.81 5.03
CA LEU A 183 13.11 9.01 4.32
C LEU A 183 12.15 8.75 3.14
N PHE A 184 12.34 7.66 2.39
CA PHE A 184 11.68 7.46 1.09
C PHE A 184 11.12 6.07 0.83
N GLY A 185 11.68 5.02 1.45
CA GLY A 185 11.46 3.64 1.02
C GLY A 185 9.98 3.25 0.93
N VAL A 186 9.20 3.55 1.97
CA VAL A 186 7.76 3.24 2.00
C VAL A 186 7.01 4.14 1.02
N SER A 187 7.29 5.44 1.02
CA SER A 187 6.63 6.39 0.14
C SER A 187 6.77 6.07 -1.35
N ILE A 188 7.93 5.56 -1.80
CA ILE A 188 8.13 5.17 -3.20
C ILE A 188 7.20 4.02 -3.58
N ILE A 189 7.08 2.99 -2.72
CA ILE A 189 6.19 1.86 -2.95
C ILE A 189 4.74 2.36 -3.09
N PHE A 190 4.29 3.17 -2.15
CA PHE A 190 2.93 3.72 -2.17
C PHE A 190 2.69 4.63 -3.36
N TRP A 191 3.67 5.43 -3.78
CA TRP A 191 3.55 6.30 -4.94
C TRP A 191 3.40 5.50 -6.23
N ILE A 192 4.21 4.45 -6.42
CA ILE A 192 4.08 3.56 -7.59
C ILE A 192 2.74 2.83 -7.55
N ASN A 193 2.38 2.21 -6.43
CA ASN A 193 1.10 1.51 -6.28
C ASN A 193 -0.09 2.45 -6.50
N SER A 194 -0.02 3.69 -5.99
CA SER A 194 -1.07 4.69 -6.18
C SER A 194 -1.28 5.08 -7.64
N LYS A 195 -0.23 5.09 -8.48
CA LYS A 195 -0.39 5.30 -9.94
C LYS A 195 -1.22 4.19 -10.58
N LEU A 196 -0.94 2.93 -10.23
CA LEU A 196 -1.68 1.79 -10.75
C LEU A 196 -3.12 1.80 -10.21
N LEU A 197 -3.28 2.00 -8.91
CA LEU A 197 -4.59 2.06 -8.23
C LEU A 197 -5.47 3.17 -8.80
N ARG A 198 -4.92 4.36 -9.10
CA ARG A 198 -5.68 5.44 -9.74
C ARG A 198 -6.24 5.02 -11.08
N ARG A 199 -5.45 4.34 -11.92
CA ARG A 199 -5.94 3.85 -13.22
C ARG A 199 -7.05 2.82 -13.04
N ILE A 200 -6.93 1.96 -12.04
CA ILE A 200 -7.96 0.95 -11.72
C ILE A 200 -9.23 1.64 -11.22
N PHE A 201 -9.13 2.61 -10.31
CA PHE A 201 -10.28 3.32 -9.75
C PHE A 201 -10.99 4.19 -10.77
N ALA A 202 -10.27 4.90 -11.64
CA ALA A 202 -10.87 5.66 -12.73
C ALA A 202 -11.75 4.76 -13.62
N GLY A 203 -11.24 3.58 -14.00
CA GLY A 203 -12.04 2.64 -14.78
C GLY A 203 -13.24 2.03 -14.03
N ILE A 204 -13.28 2.07 -12.69
CA ILE A 204 -14.49 1.65 -11.94
C ILE A 204 -15.51 2.79 -11.93
N GLU A 205 -15.04 4.02 -11.75
CA GLU A 205 -15.85 5.24 -11.73
C GLU A 205 -16.53 5.43 -13.10
N ASP A 206 -15.79 5.32 -14.21
CA ASP A 206 -16.33 5.45 -15.58
C ASP A 206 -17.48 4.46 -15.86
N HIS A 207 -17.31 3.17 -15.53
CA HIS A 207 -18.35 2.16 -15.74
C HIS A 207 -19.57 2.35 -14.84
N THR A 208 -19.39 2.94 -13.66
CA THR A 208 -20.51 3.22 -12.77
C THR A 208 -21.34 4.38 -13.30
N GLU A 209 -20.73 5.37 -13.95
CA GLU A 209 -21.44 6.47 -14.60
C GLU A 209 -22.23 5.98 -15.83
N GLU A 210 -21.65 5.08 -16.64
CA GLU A 210 -22.34 4.45 -17.78
C GLU A 210 -23.60 3.68 -17.36
N GLU A 211 -23.53 2.87 -16.29
CA GLU A 211 -24.69 2.10 -15.79
C GLU A 211 -25.82 2.96 -15.20
N VAL A 212 -25.53 4.20 -14.78
CA VAL A 212 -26.53 5.13 -14.23
C VAL A 212 -27.22 5.93 -15.34
N GLU A 213 -26.56 6.09 -16.49
CA GLU A 213 -27.11 6.78 -17.67
C GLU A 213 -27.98 5.88 -18.55
N GLU A 214 -27.88 4.55 -18.45
CA GLU A 214 -28.75 3.55 -19.10
C GLU A 214 -30.07 3.26 -18.33
#